data_AF-A0AAJ5N641-F1
#
_entry.id   AF-A0AAJ5N641-F1
#
_cell.length_a   1.000
_cell.length_b   1.000
_cell.length_c   1.000
_cell.angle_alpha   90.00
_cell.angle_beta   90.00
_cell.angle_gamma   90.00
#
_symmetry.space_group_name_H-M   'P 1'
#
loop_
_entity.id
_entity.type
_entity.pdbx_description
1 polymer ?
#
loop_
_entity_poly.entity_id
_entity_poly.type
_entity_poly.pdbx_seq_one_letter_code
_entity_poly.pdbx_strand_id
1 'polypeptide(L)'
;MQHFTRQLSSVCLYLKAQLAPFNRSFFWSAIVPIEGLRVAFWWAAPATVAVLLITHFKNQLPSGYLEAAISDGIGPHIWNVVGMLGLVLFGLAVLFPTIKFIATGAYQVLINTYGMGGLAIGLLIGKIGAQLPSSLSKFELWKIWLAGTGIALLMLELFVLNFSLWCLASLMRSTKEDDGFLRRVASIDLRLRLFAFILLSILPPVVFLIRGH
;
A
#
# COMPACT_ATOMS: atom_id res chain seq x y z
N MET A 1 13.14 -25.48 30.53
CA MET A 1 13.82 -25.10 29.27
C MET A 1 13.68 -26.14 28.15
N GLN A 2 13.96 -27.43 28.37
CA GLN A 2 13.90 -28.48 27.32
C GLN A 2 12.50 -28.72 26.69
N HIS A 3 11.41 -28.51 27.44
CA HIS A 3 10.05 -28.67 26.92
C HIS A 3 9.66 -27.53 25.96
N PHE A 4 10.13 -26.31 26.25
CA PHE A 4 9.86 -25.13 25.43
C PHE A 4 10.62 -25.20 24.10
N THR A 5 11.87 -25.66 24.10
CA THR A 5 12.66 -25.86 22.88
C THR A 5 12.11 -26.97 21.98
N ARG A 6 11.54 -28.05 22.55
CA ARG A 6 10.83 -29.10 21.79
C ARG A 6 9.51 -28.62 21.17
N GLN A 7 8.73 -27.81 21.90
CA GLN A 7 7.52 -27.21 21.33
C GLN A 7 7.86 -26.23 20.21
N LEU A 8 8.88 -25.38 20.40
CA LEU A 8 9.32 -24.43 19.38
C LEU A 8 9.81 -25.13 18.11
N SER A 9 10.56 -26.24 18.24
CA SER A 9 11.02 -27.01 17.08
C SER A 9 9.87 -27.71 16.35
N SER A 10 8.87 -28.23 17.07
CA SER A 10 7.68 -28.83 16.46
C SER A 10 6.82 -27.82 15.69
N VAL A 11 6.65 -26.61 16.23
CA VAL A 11 5.94 -25.51 15.55
C VAL A 11 6.71 -25.04 14.33
N CYS A 12 8.04 -24.93 14.41
CA CYS A 12 8.88 -24.53 13.29
C CYS A 12 8.82 -25.55 12.14
N LEU A 13 8.85 -26.86 12.45
CA LEU A 13 8.70 -27.92 11.46
C LEU A 13 7.31 -27.90 10.81
N TYR A 14 6.26 -27.68 11.61
CA TYR A 14 4.89 -27.54 11.11
C TYR A 14 4.75 -26.33 10.17
N LEU A 15 5.24 -25.15 10.57
CA LEU A 15 5.23 -23.96 9.74
C LEU A 15 6.04 -24.15 8.45
N LYS A 16 7.20 -24.79 8.55
CA LYS A 16 8.05 -25.09 7.38
C LYS A 16 7.35 -26.03 6.40
N ALA A 17 6.59 -27.01 6.88
CA ALA A 17 5.80 -27.90 6.02
C ALA A 17 4.64 -27.15 5.32
N GLN A 18 3.94 -26.29 6.06
CA GLN A 18 2.81 -25.49 5.52
C GLN A 18 3.28 -24.40 4.54
N LEU A 19 4.49 -23.87 4.74
CA LEU A 19 5.09 -22.84 3.88
C LEU A 19 5.99 -23.42 2.78
N ALA A 20 6.26 -24.72 2.78
CA ALA A 20 7.05 -25.40 1.74
C ALA A 20 6.55 -25.13 0.30
N PRO A 21 5.23 -24.97 0.04
CA PRO A 21 4.75 -24.59 -1.28
C PRO A 21 5.14 -23.17 -1.70
N PHE A 22 5.64 -22.30 -0.83
CA PHE A 22 5.96 -20.91 -1.16
C PHE A 22 7.47 -20.71 -1.36
N ASN A 23 7.91 -20.51 -2.61
CA ASN A 23 9.29 -20.16 -2.91
C ASN A 23 9.48 -18.63 -2.93
N ARG A 24 10.65 -18.11 -2.55
CA ARG A 24 10.95 -16.66 -2.59
C ARG A 24 10.81 -16.06 -4.00
N SER A 25 11.14 -16.84 -5.04
CA SER A 25 10.98 -16.43 -6.44
C SER A 25 9.52 -16.21 -6.85
N PHE A 26 8.57 -16.81 -6.13
CA PHE A 26 7.13 -16.65 -6.37
C PHE A 26 6.64 -15.25 -5.97
N PHE A 27 7.17 -14.70 -4.87
CA PHE A 27 6.82 -13.36 -4.40
C PHE A 27 7.60 -12.24 -5.09
N TRP A 28 8.77 -12.56 -5.66
CA TRP A 28 9.75 -11.59 -6.15
C TRP A 28 10.14 -11.81 -7.62
N SER A 29 9.19 -12.18 -8.49
CA SER A 29 9.42 -12.00 -9.92
C SER A 29 9.62 -10.50 -10.19
N ALA A 30 10.78 -10.10 -10.71
CA ALA A 30 11.18 -8.71 -10.90
C ALA A 30 10.18 -7.88 -11.76
N ILE A 31 9.32 -8.57 -12.51
CA ILE A 31 8.27 -7.96 -13.34
C ILE A 31 7.19 -7.30 -12.47
N VAL A 32 6.78 -7.94 -11.36
CA VAL A 32 5.71 -7.46 -10.47
C VAL A 32 6.02 -6.10 -9.83
N PRO A 33 7.22 -5.86 -9.26
CA PRO A 33 7.54 -4.55 -8.68
C PRO A 33 7.74 -3.47 -9.75
N ILE A 34 8.24 -3.80 -10.95
CA ILE A 34 8.40 -2.85 -12.05
C ILE A 34 7.03 -2.37 -12.56
N GLU A 35 6.05 -3.28 -12.70
CA GLU A 35 4.68 -2.91 -13.04
C GLU A 35 4.08 -1.95 -12.00
N GLY A 36 4.30 -2.23 -10.71
CA GLY A 36 3.85 -1.37 -9.62
C GLY A 36 4.44 0.02 -9.72
N LEU A 37 5.77 0.13 -9.88
CA LEU A 37 6.47 1.40 -10.06
C LEU A 37 5.94 2.18 -11.26
N ARG A 38 5.71 1.50 -12.38
CA ARG A 38 5.14 2.10 -13.59
C ARG A 38 3.75 2.67 -13.31
N VAL A 39 2.86 1.92 -12.65
CA VAL A 39 1.51 2.39 -12.31
C VAL A 39 1.57 3.58 -11.36
N ALA A 40 2.40 3.53 -10.31
CA ALA A 40 2.60 4.68 -9.42
C ALA A 40 3.08 5.91 -10.17
N PHE A 41 4.04 5.75 -11.09
CA PHE A 41 4.54 6.85 -11.91
C PHE A 41 3.43 7.47 -12.78
N TRP A 42 2.61 6.65 -13.44
CA TRP A 42 1.51 7.15 -14.27
C TRP A 42 0.40 7.84 -13.48
N TRP A 43 0.25 7.55 -12.19
CA TRP A 43 -0.65 8.31 -11.32
C TRP A 43 0.02 9.58 -10.75
N ALA A 44 1.27 9.48 -10.32
CA ALA A 44 1.97 10.56 -9.63
C ALA A 44 2.43 11.68 -10.59
N ALA A 45 2.92 11.33 -11.78
CA ALA A 45 3.43 12.30 -12.75
C ALA A 45 2.36 13.32 -13.22
N PRO A 46 1.18 12.91 -13.71
CA PRO A 46 0.15 13.88 -14.11
C PRO A 46 -0.37 14.70 -12.94
N ALA A 47 -0.50 14.11 -11.75
CA ALA A 47 -0.90 14.82 -10.54
C ALA A 47 0.12 15.90 -10.15
N THR A 48 1.42 15.58 -10.23
CA THR A 48 2.51 16.54 -9.98
C THR A 48 2.45 17.70 -10.97
N VAL A 49 2.32 17.40 -12.27
CA VAL A 49 2.22 18.41 -13.33
C VAL A 49 1.01 19.30 -13.13
N ALA A 50 -0.15 18.72 -12.78
CA ALA A 50 -1.38 19.47 -12.50
C ALA A 50 -1.16 20.49 -11.38
N VAL A 51 -0.55 20.11 -10.25
CA VAL A 51 -0.28 21.04 -9.14
C VAL A 51 0.65 22.18 -9.55
N LEU A 52 1.70 21.87 -10.32
CA LEU A 52 2.64 22.89 -10.81
C LEU A 52 1.93 23.89 -11.75
N LEU A 53 1.08 23.41 -12.66
CA LEU A 53 0.29 24.26 -13.56
C LEU A 53 -0.72 25.11 -12.79
N ILE A 54 -1.44 24.53 -11.83
CA ILE A 54 -2.40 25.25 -10.99
C ILE A 54 -1.69 26.38 -10.22
N THR A 55 -0.50 26.10 -9.70
CA THR A 55 0.28 27.10 -8.98
C THR A 55 0.80 28.20 -9.90
N HIS A 56 1.24 27.86 -11.12
CA HIS A 56 1.75 28.83 -12.08
C HIS A 56 0.65 29.75 -12.64
N PHE A 57 -0.53 29.19 -12.96
CA PHE A 57 -1.68 29.90 -13.52
C PHE A 57 -2.71 30.31 -12.46
N LYS A 58 -2.29 30.48 -11.20
CA LYS A 58 -3.17 30.75 -10.06
C LYS A 58 -4.16 31.91 -10.27
N ASN A 59 -3.75 32.93 -11.04
CA ASN A 59 -4.56 34.11 -11.33
C ASN A 59 -5.60 33.92 -12.46
N GLN A 60 -5.50 32.83 -13.23
CA GLN A 60 -6.37 32.54 -14.39
C GLN A 60 -7.33 31.38 -14.12
N LEU A 61 -7.12 30.64 -13.03
CA LEU A 61 -7.89 29.45 -12.65
C LEU A 61 -8.70 29.71 -11.37
N PRO A 62 -9.78 28.93 -11.13
CA PRO A 62 -10.51 28.94 -9.86
C PRO A 62 -9.64 28.31 -8.75
N SER A 63 -8.61 29.04 -8.33
CA SER A 63 -7.53 28.55 -7.47
C SER A 63 -8.03 28.05 -6.12
N GLY A 64 -9.05 28.68 -5.52
CA GLY A 64 -9.65 28.21 -4.27
C GLY A 64 -10.26 26.81 -4.37
N TYR A 65 -10.97 26.51 -5.47
CA TYR A 65 -11.53 25.18 -5.69
C TYR A 65 -10.43 24.13 -5.95
N LEU A 66 -9.44 24.48 -6.76
CA LEU A 66 -8.35 23.56 -7.11
C LEU A 66 -7.40 23.30 -5.94
N GLU A 67 -7.13 24.30 -5.09
CA GLU A 67 -6.36 24.13 -3.86
C GLU A 67 -7.10 23.25 -2.84
N ALA A 68 -8.43 23.41 -2.72
CA ALA A 68 -9.25 22.52 -1.90
C ALA A 68 -9.20 21.07 -2.43
N ALA A 69 -9.36 20.88 -3.75
CA ALA A 69 -9.27 19.56 -4.37
C ALA A 69 -7.89 18.89 -4.18
N ILE A 70 -6.80 19.67 -4.24
CA ILE A 70 -5.45 19.17 -3.92
C ILE A 70 -5.36 18.75 -2.45
N SER A 71 -5.90 19.55 -1.54
CA SER A 71 -5.90 19.24 -0.10
C SER A 71 -6.69 17.96 0.20
N ASP A 72 -7.87 17.81 -0.39
CA ASP A 72 -8.73 16.63 -0.23
C ASP A 72 -8.09 15.38 -0.84
N GLY A 73 -7.45 15.52 -2.01
CA GLY A 73 -6.74 14.44 -2.69
C GLY A 73 -5.49 13.94 -1.96
N ILE A 74 -4.87 14.79 -1.14
CA ILE A 74 -3.78 14.41 -0.22
C ILE A 74 -4.33 13.77 1.06
N GLY A 75 -5.59 14.05 1.41
CA GLY A 75 -6.25 13.58 2.63
C GLY A 75 -6.25 12.05 2.75
N PRO A 76 -5.83 11.48 3.90
CA PRO A 76 -5.68 10.03 4.04
C PRO A 76 -7.00 9.30 4.27
N HIS A 77 -8.11 10.00 4.53
CA HIS A 77 -9.36 9.40 4.98
C HIS A 77 -9.93 8.39 3.99
N ILE A 78 -10.07 8.78 2.72
CA ILE A 78 -10.61 7.90 1.67
C ILE A 78 -9.66 6.73 1.45
N TRP A 79 -8.36 7.00 1.34
CA TRP A 79 -7.33 5.98 1.16
C TRP A 79 -7.36 4.93 2.28
N ASN A 80 -7.49 5.37 3.54
CA ASN A 80 -7.57 4.49 4.71
C ASN A 80 -8.83 3.61 4.68
N VAL A 81 -10.00 4.19 4.39
CA VAL A 81 -11.27 3.44 4.37
C VAL A 81 -11.26 2.38 3.26
N VAL A 82 -10.86 2.77 2.05
CA VAL A 82 -10.82 1.85 0.90
C VAL A 82 -9.70 0.82 1.08
N GLY A 83 -8.56 1.22 1.66
CA GLY A 83 -7.45 0.33 2.04
C GLY A 83 -7.89 -0.72 3.05
N MET A 84 -8.59 -0.34 4.12
CA MET A 84 -9.15 -1.27 5.10
C MET A 84 -10.12 -2.27 4.45
N LEU A 85 -11.03 -1.79 3.60
CA LEU A 85 -11.93 -2.67 2.85
C LEU A 85 -11.13 -3.68 1.99
N GLY A 86 -10.08 -3.22 1.32
CA GLY A 86 -9.19 -4.07 0.54
C GLY A 86 -8.50 -5.14 1.37
N LEU A 87 -8.00 -4.79 2.56
CA LEU A 87 -7.36 -5.73 3.50
C LEU A 87 -8.36 -6.73 4.09
N VAL A 88 -9.60 -6.32 4.35
CA VAL A 88 -10.68 -7.22 4.76
C VAL A 88 -10.99 -8.23 3.65
N LEU A 89 -11.18 -7.77 2.42
CA LEU A 89 -11.42 -8.65 1.28
C LEU A 89 -10.24 -9.57 1.00
N PHE A 90 -9.00 -9.07 1.15
CA PHE A 90 -7.79 -9.87 1.02
C PHE A 90 -7.76 -11.02 2.03
N GLY A 91 -7.99 -10.75 3.32
CA GLY A 91 -8.01 -11.81 4.32
C GLY A 91 -9.19 -12.77 4.12
N LEU A 92 -10.35 -12.30 3.66
CA LEU A 92 -11.46 -13.17 3.28
C LEU A 92 -11.08 -14.08 2.10
N ALA A 93 -10.34 -13.57 1.11
CA ALA A 93 -9.82 -14.38 0.00
C ALA A 93 -8.80 -15.42 0.49
N VAL A 94 -7.98 -15.09 1.49
CA VAL A 94 -7.06 -16.04 2.13
C VAL A 94 -7.82 -17.12 2.91
N LEU A 95 -8.92 -16.76 3.58
CA LEU A 95 -9.76 -17.69 4.33
C LEU A 95 -10.52 -18.64 3.38
N PHE A 96 -11.10 -18.09 2.31
CA PHE A 96 -11.90 -18.78 1.31
C PHE A 96 -11.29 -18.70 -0.11
N PRO A 97 -10.13 -19.35 -0.34
CA PRO A 97 -9.35 -19.20 -1.57
C PRO A 97 -10.03 -19.73 -2.83
N THR A 98 -11.09 -20.54 -2.69
CA THR A 98 -11.87 -21.09 -3.80
C THR A 98 -12.86 -20.07 -4.39
N ILE A 99 -13.22 -19.02 -3.64
CA ILE A 99 -14.23 -18.04 -4.04
C ILE A 99 -13.57 -16.93 -4.87
N LYS A 100 -13.53 -17.11 -6.20
CA LYS A 100 -12.91 -16.17 -7.15
C LYS A 100 -13.47 -14.75 -7.08
N PHE A 101 -14.74 -14.60 -6.72
CA PHE A 101 -15.39 -13.31 -6.58
C PHE A 101 -14.73 -12.44 -5.49
N ILE A 102 -14.42 -13.03 -4.33
CA ILE A 102 -13.78 -12.33 -3.21
C ILE A 102 -12.36 -11.90 -3.61
N ALA A 103 -11.60 -12.80 -4.24
CA ALA A 103 -10.27 -12.49 -4.74
C ALA A 103 -10.26 -11.34 -5.76
N THR A 104 -11.21 -11.36 -6.69
CA THR A 104 -11.36 -10.31 -7.70
C THR A 104 -11.75 -8.98 -7.05
N GLY A 105 -12.67 -9.00 -6.09
CA GLY A 105 -13.01 -7.82 -5.29
C GLY A 105 -11.81 -7.26 -4.53
N ALA A 106 -11.04 -8.12 -3.84
CA ALA A 106 -9.83 -7.73 -3.14
C ALA A 106 -8.82 -7.08 -4.09
N TYR A 107 -8.57 -7.70 -5.24
CA TYR A 107 -7.68 -7.14 -6.28
C TYR A 107 -8.11 -5.75 -6.73
N GLN A 108 -9.39 -5.59 -7.10
CA GLN A 108 -9.92 -4.32 -7.61
C GLN A 108 -9.91 -3.21 -6.55
N VAL A 109 -10.24 -3.53 -5.29
CA VAL A 109 -10.20 -2.55 -4.22
C VAL A 109 -8.75 -2.13 -3.94
N LEU A 110 -7.83 -3.09 -3.78
CA LEU A 110 -6.42 -2.79 -3.48
C LEU A 110 -5.70 -2.04 -4.60
N ILE A 111 -5.96 -2.38 -5.87
CA ILE A 111 -5.33 -1.68 -7.02
C ILE A 111 -5.83 -0.23 -7.15
N ASN A 112 -7.10 0.02 -6.84
CA ASN A 112 -7.66 1.36 -6.82
C ASN A 112 -7.11 2.18 -5.66
N THR A 113 -7.03 1.60 -4.45
CA THR A 113 -6.37 2.26 -3.31
C THR A 113 -4.91 2.60 -3.61
N TYR A 114 -4.19 1.68 -4.27
CA TYR A 114 -2.82 1.93 -4.72
C TYR A 114 -2.74 3.13 -5.69
N GLY A 115 -3.65 3.21 -6.65
CA GLY A 115 -3.76 4.33 -7.58
C GLY A 115 -4.06 5.65 -6.87
N MET A 116 -5.00 5.66 -5.93
CA MET A 116 -5.30 6.82 -5.08
C MET A 116 -4.05 7.29 -4.30
N GLY A 117 -3.29 6.36 -3.72
CA GLY A 117 -2.06 6.69 -3.01
C GLY A 117 -0.97 7.23 -3.95
N GLY A 118 -0.87 6.69 -5.17
CA GLY A 118 0.03 7.23 -6.20
C GLY A 118 -0.33 8.66 -6.61
N LEU A 119 -1.62 8.93 -6.77
CA LEU A 119 -2.14 10.28 -7.03
C LEU A 119 -1.81 11.23 -5.86
N ALA A 120 -2.09 10.83 -4.62
CA ALA A 120 -1.80 11.63 -3.42
C ALA A 120 -0.31 11.95 -3.28
N ILE A 121 0.56 10.97 -3.54
CA ILE A 121 2.02 11.15 -3.58
C ILE A 121 2.41 12.18 -4.66
N GLY A 122 1.83 12.10 -5.86
CA GLY A 122 2.07 13.08 -6.91
C GLY A 122 1.63 14.50 -6.54
N LEU A 123 0.45 14.63 -5.92
CA LEU A 123 -0.04 15.91 -5.40
C LEU A 123 0.90 16.49 -4.32
N LEU A 124 1.39 15.64 -3.41
CA LEU A 124 2.37 16.03 -2.39
C LEU A 124 3.69 16.50 -3.01
N ILE A 125 4.24 15.75 -3.97
CA ILE A 125 5.46 16.14 -4.70
C ILE A 125 5.27 17.50 -5.37
N GLY A 126 4.14 17.70 -6.07
CA GLY A 126 3.82 18.96 -6.72
C GLY A 126 3.72 20.12 -5.73
N LYS A 127 3.05 19.92 -4.59
CA LYS A 127 2.88 20.95 -3.56
C LYS A 127 4.20 21.31 -2.89
N ILE A 128 5.01 20.30 -2.53
CA ILE A 128 6.35 20.50 -1.96
C ILE A 128 7.22 21.23 -2.98
N GLY A 129 7.26 20.79 -4.24
CA GLY A 129 8.06 21.40 -5.30
C GLY A 129 7.67 22.85 -5.59
N ALA A 130 6.38 23.18 -5.54
CA ALA A 130 5.89 24.53 -5.73
C ALA A 130 6.23 25.48 -4.56
N GLN A 131 6.24 24.96 -3.32
CA GLN A 131 6.46 25.76 -2.11
C GLN A 131 7.94 25.86 -1.69
N LEU A 132 8.78 24.91 -2.11
CA LEU A 132 10.19 24.82 -1.73
C LEU A 132 10.99 26.10 -2.04
N PRO A 133 10.94 26.69 -3.25
CA PRO A 133 11.78 27.84 -3.61
C PRO A 133 11.56 29.06 -2.71
N SER A 134 10.31 29.28 -2.29
CA SER A 134 9.93 30.41 -1.43
C SER A 134 10.29 30.21 0.05
N SER A 135 10.47 28.96 0.49
CA SER A 135 10.78 28.60 1.87
C SER A 135 12.29 28.52 2.09
N LEU A 136 13.05 28.00 1.12
CA LEU A 136 14.50 27.83 1.21
C LEU A 136 15.27 29.15 1.38
N SER A 137 14.73 30.27 0.89
CA SER A 137 15.35 31.60 1.05
C SER A 137 15.35 32.13 2.49
N LYS A 138 14.60 31.50 3.40
CA LYS A 138 14.43 31.94 4.80
C LYS A 138 15.16 31.07 5.82
N PHE A 139 15.78 29.96 5.40
CA PHE A 139 16.38 28.98 6.30
C PHE A 139 17.90 28.88 6.13
N GLU A 140 18.59 28.61 7.25
CA GLU A 140 20.00 28.21 7.25
C GLU A 140 20.17 26.83 6.60
N LEU A 141 21.30 26.60 5.93
CA LEU A 141 21.60 25.38 5.17
C LEU A 141 21.37 24.08 5.96
N TRP A 142 21.72 24.04 7.26
CA TRP A 142 21.54 22.83 8.08
C TRP A 142 20.05 22.50 8.34
N LYS A 143 19.19 23.52 8.49
CA LYS A 143 17.74 23.35 8.66
C LYS A 143 17.11 22.83 7.37
N ILE A 144 17.62 23.29 6.23
CA ILE A 144 17.22 22.82 4.90
C ILE A 144 17.54 21.34 4.74
N TRP A 145 18.77 20.93 5.10
CA TRP A 145 19.15 19.51 5.06
C TRP A 145 18.29 18.66 5.98
N LEU A 146 18.10 19.07 7.24
CA LEU A 146 17.27 18.34 8.20
C LEU A 146 15.82 18.18 7.72
N ALA A 147 15.20 19.27 7.25
CA ALA A 147 13.84 19.26 6.73
C ALA A 147 13.73 18.41 5.45
N GLY A 148 14.70 18.54 4.54
CA GLY A 148 14.76 17.76 3.31
C GLY A 148 14.86 16.26 3.58
N THR A 149 15.75 15.84 4.48
CA THR A 149 15.89 14.44 4.89
C THR A 149 14.61 13.93 5.57
N GLY A 150 14.00 14.73 6.46
CA GLY A 150 12.73 14.36 7.11
C GLY A 150 11.60 14.15 6.11
N ILE A 151 11.43 15.08 5.15
CA ILE A 151 10.44 14.96 4.08
C ILE A 151 10.71 13.73 3.22
N ALA A 152 11.97 13.50 2.82
CA ALA A 152 12.34 12.34 2.01
C ALA A 152 12.02 11.02 2.73
N LEU A 153 12.27 10.94 4.04
CA LEU A 153 11.97 9.75 4.84
C LEU A 153 10.46 9.49 4.94
N LEU A 154 9.66 10.54 5.18
CA LEU A 154 8.20 10.42 5.21
C LEU A 154 7.63 10.03 3.83
N MET A 155 8.16 10.61 2.75
CA MET A 155 7.75 10.26 1.39
C MET A 155 8.11 8.81 1.05
N LEU A 156 9.27 8.33 1.51
CA LEU A 156 9.67 6.93 1.36
C LEU A 156 8.72 6.02 2.14
N GLU A 157 8.36 6.37 3.36
CA GLU A 157 7.40 5.61 4.16
C GLU A 157 6.02 5.52 3.49
N LEU A 158 5.48 6.66 3.01
CA LEU A 158 4.23 6.69 2.25
C LEU A 158 4.30 5.83 0.99
N PHE A 159 5.41 5.91 0.26
CA PHE A 159 5.62 5.09 -0.92
C PHE A 159 5.67 3.61 -0.59
N VAL A 160 6.42 3.20 0.44
CA VAL A 160 6.52 1.80 0.88
C VAL A 160 5.17 1.27 1.34
N LEU A 161 4.44 2.05 2.13
CA LEU A 161 3.09 1.69 2.58
C LEU A 161 2.14 1.51 1.40
N ASN A 162 2.11 2.46 0.46
CA ASN A 162 1.26 2.35 -0.73
C ASN A 162 1.69 1.15 -1.59
N PHE A 163 2.99 0.96 -1.81
CA PHE A 163 3.53 -0.15 -2.58
C PHE A 163 3.21 -1.53 -1.97
N SER A 164 3.08 -1.62 -0.65
CA SER A 164 2.61 -2.85 -0.01
C SER A 164 1.22 -3.26 -0.49
N LEU A 165 0.31 -2.30 -0.78
CA LEU A 165 -1.00 -2.60 -1.34
C LEU A 165 -0.91 -3.15 -2.76
N TRP A 166 0.03 -2.66 -3.57
CA TRP A 166 0.30 -3.24 -4.88
C TRP A 166 0.76 -4.69 -4.77
N CYS A 167 1.66 -4.98 -3.83
CA CYS A 167 2.12 -6.35 -3.59
C CYS A 167 0.94 -7.26 -3.20
N LEU A 168 0.08 -6.82 -2.28
CA LEU A 168 -1.12 -7.57 -1.88
C LEU A 168 -2.10 -7.75 -3.05
N ALA A 169 -2.35 -6.70 -3.85
CA ALA A 169 -3.20 -6.78 -5.03
C ALA A 169 -2.65 -7.82 -6.01
N SER A 170 -1.34 -7.79 -6.29
CA SER A 170 -0.69 -8.71 -7.22
C SER A 170 -0.86 -10.18 -6.82
N LEU A 171 -0.91 -10.48 -5.53
CA LEU A 171 -1.20 -11.84 -5.02
C LEU A 171 -2.65 -12.29 -5.29
N MET A 172 -3.58 -11.35 -5.36
CA MET A 172 -5.00 -11.62 -5.66
C MET A 172 -5.30 -11.64 -7.16
N ARG A 173 -4.35 -11.25 -8.01
CA ARG A 173 -4.51 -11.23 -9.47
C ARG A 173 -4.77 -12.66 -9.95
N SER A 174 -5.96 -12.90 -10.49
CA SER A 174 -6.34 -14.20 -11.06
C SER A 174 -5.56 -14.44 -12.36
N THR A 175 -4.38 -15.03 -12.28
CA THR A 175 -3.68 -15.56 -13.45
C THR A 175 -4.37 -16.84 -13.93
N LYS A 176 -4.49 -17.01 -15.25
CA LYS A 176 -5.05 -18.23 -15.87
C LYS A 176 -4.15 -19.46 -15.68
N GLU A 177 -2.90 -19.25 -15.28
CA GLU A 177 -1.95 -20.33 -15.01
C GLU A 177 -2.27 -21.04 -13.69
N ASP A 178 -2.21 -22.37 -13.72
CA ASP A 178 -2.59 -23.30 -12.67
C ASP A 178 -1.85 -23.15 -11.32
N ASP A 179 -0.99 -22.15 -11.17
CA ASP A 179 0.01 -22.03 -10.09
C ASP A 179 -0.16 -20.79 -9.19
N GLY A 180 -1.34 -20.16 -9.22
CA GLY A 180 -1.64 -18.92 -8.50
C GLY A 180 -1.60 -19.02 -6.96
N PHE A 181 -1.37 -17.87 -6.30
CA PHE A 181 -1.18 -17.75 -4.84
C PHE A 181 -2.32 -18.40 -4.04
N LEU A 182 -3.57 -18.16 -4.44
CA LEU A 182 -4.74 -18.68 -3.73
C LEU A 182 -4.83 -20.21 -3.78
N ARG A 183 -4.31 -20.86 -4.83
CA ARG A 183 -4.28 -22.34 -4.91
C ARG A 183 -3.31 -22.93 -3.87
N ARG A 184 -2.17 -22.27 -3.65
CA ARG A 184 -1.19 -22.63 -2.60
C ARG A 184 -1.73 -22.34 -1.21
N VAL A 185 -2.50 -21.25 -1.05
CA VAL A 185 -3.21 -20.96 0.20
C VAL A 185 -4.29 -22.01 0.48
N ALA A 186 -4.94 -22.57 -0.55
CA ALA A 186 -5.94 -23.63 -0.36
C ALA A 186 -5.36 -24.92 0.24
N SER A 187 -4.07 -25.23 0.01
CA SER A 187 -3.38 -26.36 0.64
C SER A 187 -2.95 -26.12 2.09
N ILE A 188 -3.09 -24.90 2.60
CA ILE A 188 -2.77 -24.56 3.99
C ILE A 188 -3.93 -24.97 4.92
N ASP A 189 -3.60 -25.39 6.14
CA ASP A 189 -4.57 -25.64 7.19
C ASP A 189 -5.48 -24.42 7.49
N LEU A 190 -6.76 -24.69 7.73
CA LEU A 190 -7.77 -23.66 8.01
C LEU A 190 -7.40 -22.78 9.23
N ARG A 191 -6.75 -23.35 10.25
CA ARG A 191 -6.34 -22.61 11.46
C ARG A 191 -5.34 -21.50 11.14
N LEU A 192 -4.38 -21.78 10.26
CA LEU A 192 -3.38 -20.79 9.87
C LEU A 192 -3.99 -19.74 8.95
N ARG A 193 -4.93 -20.12 8.07
CA ARG A 193 -5.72 -19.18 7.27
C ARG A 193 -6.59 -18.26 8.12
N LEU A 194 -7.22 -18.80 9.17
CA LEU A 194 -8.03 -18.02 10.12
C LEU A 194 -7.15 -17.05 10.93
N PHE A 195 -5.96 -17.49 11.35
CA PHE A 195 -4.99 -16.59 11.98
C PHE A 195 -4.55 -15.46 11.04
N ALA A 196 -4.23 -15.79 9.79
CA ALA A 196 -3.88 -14.80 8.77
C ALA A 196 -5.04 -13.82 8.49
N PHE A 197 -6.28 -14.30 8.44
CA PHE A 197 -7.46 -13.46 8.33
C PHE A 197 -7.59 -12.48 9.50
N ILE A 198 -7.47 -12.95 10.74
CA ILE A 198 -7.54 -12.07 11.93
C ILE A 198 -6.44 -11.00 11.86
N LEU A 199 -5.21 -11.41 11.56
CA LEU A 199 -4.07 -10.50 11.51
C LEU A 199 -4.21 -9.44 10.40
N LEU A 200 -4.67 -9.84 9.21
CA LEU A 200 -4.71 -8.96 8.05
C LEU A 200 -6.00 -8.15 7.94
N SER A 201 -7.13 -8.67 8.42
CA SER A 201 -8.45 -8.05 8.26
C SER A 201 -8.99 -7.40 9.51
N ILE A 202 -8.65 -7.89 10.71
CA ILE A 202 -9.23 -7.38 11.97
C ILE A 202 -8.26 -6.41 12.66
N LEU A 203 -6.96 -6.71 12.64
CA LEU A 203 -5.97 -5.83 13.29
C LEU A 203 -5.96 -4.40 12.73
N PRO A 204 -5.95 -4.16 11.40
CA PRO A 204 -5.87 -2.79 10.88
C PRO A 204 -7.10 -1.94 11.23
N PRO A 205 -8.35 -2.41 11.06
CA PRO A 205 -9.54 -1.66 11.49
C PRO A 205 -9.58 -1.40 13.00
N VAL A 206 -9.17 -2.36 13.82
CA VAL A 206 -9.16 -2.18 15.29
C VAL A 206 -8.13 -1.14 15.71
N VAL A 207 -6.92 -1.16 15.14
CA VAL A 207 -5.90 -0.13 15.41
C VAL A 207 -6.39 1.24 14.94
N PHE A 208 -7.08 1.31 13.80
CA PHE A 208 -7.63 2.55 13.28
C PHE A 208 -8.76 3.11 14.16
N LEU A 209 -9.66 2.24 14.65
CA LEU A 209 -10.73 2.61 15.57
C LEU A 209 -10.20 3.07 16.93
N ILE A 210 -9.15 2.43 17.46
CA ILE A 210 -8.55 2.79 18.76
C ILE A 210 -7.77 4.11 18.66
N ARG A 211 -7.13 4.42 17.53
CA ARG A 211 -6.39 5.68 17.33
C ARG A 211 -7.24 6.83 16.79
N GLY A 212 -8.44 6.55 16.31
CA GLY A 212 -9.41 7.54 15.81
C GLY A 212 -10.27 8.18 16.91
N HIS A 213 -10.08 7.77 18.16
CA HIS A 213 -10.62 8.35 19.39
C HIS A 213 -9.47 8.89 20.25
#